data_AF-A0A174ECH8-F1
#
_entry.id   AF-A0A174ECH8-F1
#
_cell.length_a   1.000
_cell.length_b   1.000
_cell.length_c   1.000
_cell.angle_alpha   90.00
_cell.angle_beta   90.00
_cell.angle_gamma   90.00
#
_symmetry.space_group_name_H-M   'P 1'
#
loop_
_entity.id
_entity.type
_entity.pdbx_description
1 polymer ?
#
loop_
_entity_poly.entity_id
_entity_poly.type
_entity_poly.pdbx_seq_one_letter_code
_entity_poly.pdbx_strand_id
1 'polypeptide(L)'
;MEIVQNYQISGEEEPYKKAIKECIEKGILADYLMRKGSEVVNMLLDEYDYETDIEVQREEAREEGRKQGREEGQKKGREEGRIEEKSALIRKKLEKGKTISEIADDLEDTEENIAHLIEQFHLHIN
;
A
#
# COMPACT_ATOMS: atom_id res chain seq x y z
N MET A 1 20.43 16.09 31.23
CA MET A 1 20.65 15.51 29.89
C MET A 1 21.93 16.04 29.23
N GLU A 2 22.88 16.57 30.01
CA GLU A 2 24.03 17.34 29.48
C GLU A 2 25.29 16.46 29.31
N ILE A 3 25.43 15.40 30.15
CA ILE A 3 26.63 14.54 30.17
C ILE A 3 26.80 13.75 28.86
N VAL A 4 25.74 13.13 28.34
CA VAL A 4 25.80 12.35 27.09
C VAL A 4 26.03 13.27 25.89
N GLN A 5 25.35 14.42 25.84
CA GLN A 5 25.52 15.41 24.76
C GLN A 5 26.95 15.94 24.69
N ASN A 6 27.61 16.16 25.84
CA ASN A 6 29.01 16.55 25.89
C ASN A 6 29.94 15.50 25.26
N TYR A 7 29.69 14.21 25.53
CA TYR A 7 30.49 13.13 24.93
C TYR A 7 30.22 12.91 23.44
N GLN A 8 28.98 13.14 22.99
CA GLN A 8 28.63 13.10 21.57
C GLN A 8 29.33 14.22 20.79
N ILE A 9 29.38 15.45 21.34
CA ILE A 9 30.04 16.60 20.72
C ILE A 9 31.57 16.44 20.71
N SER A 10 32.15 15.79 21.73
CA SER A 10 33.59 15.56 21.80
C SER A 10 34.09 14.41 20.91
N GLY A 11 33.19 13.69 20.23
CA GLY A 11 33.55 12.57 19.35
C GLY A 11 34.02 11.31 20.09
N GLU A 12 33.51 11.08 21.31
CA GLU A 12 33.81 9.84 22.04
C GLU A 12 33.17 8.64 21.34
N GLU A 13 33.91 7.53 21.26
CA GLU A 13 33.49 6.32 20.55
C GLU A 13 32.24 5.68 21.18
N GLU A 14 32.11 5.75 22.51
CA GLU A 14 30.98 5.15 23.25
C GLU A 14 30.39 6.14 24.28
N PRO A 15 29.69 7.19 23.84
CA PRO A 15 29.29 8.33 24.69
C PRO A 15 28.31 7.91 25.80
N TYR A 16 27.39 6.99 25.50
CA TYR A 16 26.41 6.47 26.46
C TYR A 16 27.07 5.60 27.55
N LYS A 17 28.01 4.72 27.18
CA LYS A 17 28.74 3.89 28.15
C LYS A 17 29.59 4.73 29.08
N LYS A 18 30.25 5.76 28.54
CA LYS A 18 31.06 6.71 29.32
C LYS A 18 30.21 7.52 30.31
N ALA A 19 29.06 8.03 29.87
CA ALA A 19 28.13 8.76 30.74
C ALA A 19 27.57 7.88 31.87
N ILE A 20 27.22 6.62 31.58
CA ILE A 20 26.72 5.69 32.60
C ILE A 20 27.80 5.37 33.65
N LYS A 21 29.04 5.15 33.21
CA LYS A 21 30.17 4.93 34.11
C LYS A 21 30.40 6.13 35.04
N GLU A 22 30.35 7.35 34.49
CA GLU A 22 30.50 8.57 35.27
C GLU A 22 29.37 8.76 36.29
N CYS A 23 28.12 8.43 35.92
CA CYS A 23 27.00 8.45 36.86
C CYS A 23 27.20 7.49 38.04
N ILE A 24 27.71 6.28 37.77
CA ILE A 24 28.05 5.29 38.82
C ILE A 24 29.15 5.85 39.73
N GLU A 25 30.22 6.40 39.17
CA GLU A 25 31.34 6.98 39.93
C GLU A 25 30.92 8.18 40.79
N LYS A 26 29.95 8.97 40.33
CA LYS A 26 29.36 10.09 41.07
C LYS A 26 28.29 9.67 42.09
N GLY A 27 27.99 8.38 42.21
CA GLY A 27 26.94 7.87 43.12
C GLY A 27 25.51 8.16 42.63
N ILE A 28 25.32 8.59 41.39
CA ILE A 28 24.02 8.93 40.81
C ILE A 28 23.39 7.64 40.28
N LEU A 29 22.33 7.17 40.94
CA LEU A 29 21.66 5.91 40.58
C LEU A 29 22.63 4.69 40.54
N ALA A 30 23.75 4.75 41.26
CA ALA A 30 24.86 3.79 41.13
C ALA A 30 24.39 2.33 41.29
N ASP A 31 23.65 2.00 42.34
CA ASP A 31 23.14 0.64 42.56
C ASP A 31 22.22 0.15 41.42
N TYR A 32 21.43 1.05 40.85
CA TYR A 32 20.53 0.72 39.74
C TYR A 32 21.32 0.49 38.45
N LEU A 33 22.22 1.42 38.10
CA LEU A 33 23.03 1.35 36.89
C LEU A 33 24.08 0.23 36.96
N MET A 34 24.58 -0.14 38.13
CA MET A 34 25.46 -1.30 38.29
C MET A 34 24.73 -2.62 38.02
N ARG A 35 23.44 -2.71 38.36
CA ARG A 35 22.63 -3.93 38.12
C ARG A 35 22.00 -3.96 36.73
N LYS A 36 21.60 -2.81 36.20
CA LYS A 36 20.79 -2.66 34.97
C LYS A 36 21.50 -1.89 33.87
N GLY A 37 22.79 -1.60 34.02
CA GLY A 37 23.56 -0.78 33.08
C GLY A 37 23.55 -1.34 31.66
N SER A 38 23.67 -2.65 31.48
CA SER A 38 23.59 -3.28 30.15
C SER A 38 22.21 -3.12 29.50
N GLU A 39 21.12 -3.22 30.26
CA GLU A 39 19.76 -2.98 29.74
C GLU A 39 19.57 -1.51 29.36
N VAL A 40 20.05 -0.58 30.19
CA VAL A 40 19.97 0.87 29.92
C VAL A 40 20.85 1.23 28.71
N VAL A 41 22.06 0.67 28.59
CA VAL A 41 22.91 0.84 27.42
C VAL A 41 22.22 0.30 26.18
N ASN A 42 21.66 -0.91 26.22
CA ASN A 42 20.96 -1.48 25.07
C ASN A 42 19.73 -0.66 24.69
N MET A 43 18.93 -0.17 25.65
CA MET A 43 17.81 0.72 25.36
C MET A 43 18.24 2.09 24.79
N LEU A 44 19.44 2.57 25.15
CA LEU A 44 19.97 3.84 24.63
C LEU A 44 20.70 3.67 23.29
N LEU A 45 21.21 2.47 23.00
CA LEU A 45 21.88 2.09 21.75
C LEU A 45 20.94 1.47 20.72
N ASP A 46 19.75 1.00 21.12
CA ASP A 46 18.61 0.78 20.23
C ASP A 46 18.17 2.15 19.72
N GLU A 47 19.00 2.73 18.86
CA GLU A 47 18.69 3.91 18.10
C GLU A 47 17.57 3.53 17.16
N TYR A 48 16.41 4.18 17.32
CA TYR A 48 15.33 4.08 16.34
C TYR A 48 15.88 4.57 15.00
N ASP A 49 16.13 3.61 14.10
CA ASP A 49 16.66 3.87 12.77
C ASP A 49 15.55 4.45 11.89
N TYR A 50 15.37 5.76 12.02
CA TYR A 50 14.43 6.54 11.22
C TYR A 50 14.63 6.31 9.72
N GLU A 51 15.86 6.06 9.27
CA GLU A 51 16.13 5.83 7.85
C GLU A 51 15.54 4.50 7.40
N THR A 52 15.80 3.43 8.15
CA THR A 52 15.23 2.10 7.90
C THR A 52 13.70 2.13 7.96
N ASP A 53 13.10 2.77 8.96
CA ASP A 53 11.64 2.85 9.07
C ASP A 53 10.99 3.59 7.90
N ILE A 54 11.61 4.69 7.44
CA ILE A 54 11.15 5.41 6.25
C ILE A 54 11.30 4.55 4.99
N GLU A 55 12.39 3.79 4.86
CA GLU A 55 12.61 2.90 3.73
C GLU A 55 11.56 1.77 3.67
N VAL A 56 11.29 1.13 4.81
CA VAL A 56 10.26 0.09 4.93
C VAL A 56 8.89 0.65 4.54
N GLN A 57 8.47 1.79 5.12
CA GLN A 57 7.19 2.40 4.79
C GLN A 57 7.08 2.78 3.30
N ARG A 58 8.18 3.23 2.68
CA ARG A 58 8.20 3.54 1.25
C ARG A 58 8.03 2.28 0.41
N GLU A 59 8.67 1.17 0.79
CA GLU A 59 8.53 -0.07 0.03
C GLU A 59 7.14 -0.70 0.21
N GLU A 60 6.60 -0.71 1.43
CA GLU A 60 5.23 -1.13 1.71
C GLU A 60 4.23 -0.31 0.88
N ALA A 61 4.35 1.01 0.87
CA ALA A 61 3.48 1.88 0.06
C ALA A 61 3.60 1.60 -1.45
N ARG A 62 4.81 1.28 -1.96
CA ARG A 62 4.99 0.88 -3.37
C ARG A 62 4.36 -0.47 -3.66
N GLU A 63 4.50 -1.44 -2.76
CA GLU A 63 3.92 -2.77 -2.92
C GLU A 63 2.39 -2.71 -2.91
N GLU A 64 1.81 -1.99 -1.95
CA GLU A 64 0.37 -1.73 -1.88
C GLU A 64 -0.14 -1.05 -3.15
N GLY A 65 0.55 0.00 -3.61
CA GLY A 65 0.21 0.70 -4.85
C GLY A 65 0.24 -0.21 -6.09
N ARG A 66 1.25 -1.08 -6.21
CA ARG A 66 1.34 -2.07 -7.30
C ARG A 66 0.21 -3.09 -7.22
N LYS A 67 -0.10 -3.58 -6.03
CA LYS A 67 -1.17 -4.56 -5.80
C LYS A 67 -2.53 -3.97 -6.15
N GLN A 68 -2.85 -2.79 -5.62
CA GLN A 68 -4.09 -2.09 -5.92
C GLN A 68 -4.22 -1.79 -7.42
N GLY A 69 -3.16 -1.25 -8.04
CA GLY A 69 -3.18 -0.97 -9.48
C GLY A 69 -3.40 -2.23 -10.34
N ARG A 70 -2.83 -3.36 -9.93
CA ARG A 70 -3.05 -4.65 -10.62
C ARG A 70 -4.49 -5.14 -10.44
N GLU A 71 -5.03 -5.07 -9.23
CA GLU A 71 -6.40 -5.49 -8.94
C GLU A 71 -7.44 -4.63 -9.68
N GLU A 72 -7.28 -3.31 -9.65
CA GLU A 72 -8.13 -2.36 -10.39
C GLU A 72 -8.03 -2.60 -11.90
N GLY A 73 -6.81 -2.76 -12.43
CA GLY A 73 -6.58 -3.05 -13.85
C GLY A 73 -7.22 -4.36 -14.29
N GLN A 74 -7.11 -5.43 -13.49
CA GLN A 74 -7.76 -6.71 -13.78
C GLN A 74 -9.28 -6.60 -13.73
N LYS A 75 -9.83 -5.90 -12.74
CA LYS A 75 -11.28 -5.70 -12.62
C LYS A 75 -11.83 -4.92 -13.81
N LYS A 76 -11.16 -3.82 -14.19
CA LYS A 76 -11.53 -2.99 -15.34
C LYS A 76 -11.45 -3.78 -16.64
N GLY A 77 -10.33 -4.49 -16.88
CA GLY A 77 -10.17 -5.28 -18.10
C GLY A 77 -11.18 -6.43 -18.23
N ARG A 78 -11.56 -7.08 -17.12
CA ARG A 78 -12.64 -8.08 -17.13
C ARG A 78 -13.99 -7.48 -17.50
N GLU A 79 -14.32 -6.31 -16.95
CA GLU A 79 -15.59 -5.64 -17.25
C GLU A 79 -15.63 -5.13 -18.69
N GLU A 80 -14.55 -4.52 -19.18
CA GLU A 80 -14.42 -4.12 -20.58
C GLU A 80 -14.59 -5.33 -21.52
N GLY A 81 -13.91 -6.45 -21.24
CA GLY A 81 -14.05 -7.68 -22.04
C GLY A 81 -15.47 -8.24 -22.03
N ARG A 82 -16.17 -8.20 -20.90
CA ARG A 82 -17.57 -8.64 -20.80
C ARG A 82 -18.49 -7.74 -21.63
N ILE A 83 -18.27 -6.44 -21.63
CA ILE A 83 -19.04 -5.47 -22.42
C ILE A 83 -18.75 -5.65 -23.92
N GLU A 84 -17.49 -5.87 -24.31
CA GLU A 84 -17.12 -6.14 -25.70
C GLU A 84 -17.75 -7.43 -26.23
N GLU A 85 -17.68 -8.52 -25.47
CA GLU A 85 -18.31 -9.80 -25.83
C GLU A 85 -19.82 -9.63 -25.99
N LYS A 86 -20.47 -8.96 -25.04
CA LYS A 86 -21.91 -8.70 -25.10
C LYS A 86 -22.29 -7.84 -26.31
N SER A 87 -21.54 -6.78 -26.58
CA SER A 87 -21.72 -5.92 -27.75
C SER A 87 -21.59 -6.69 -29.06
N ALA A 88 -20.64 -7.64 -29.14
CA ALA A 88 -20.47 -8.50 -30.30
C ALA A 88 -21.67 -9.45 -30.49
N LEU A 89 -22.24 -9.98 -29.40
CA LEU A 89 -23.45 -10.80 -29.46
C LEU A 89 -24.68 -9.99 -29.91
N ILE A 90 -24.84 -8.77 -29.38
CA ILE A 90 -25.92 -7.85 -29.79
C ILE A 90 -25.81 -7.58 -31.28
N ARG A 91 -24.62 -7.21 -31.79
CA ARG A 91 -24.40 -6.96 -33.22
C ARG A 91 -24.78 -8.17 -34.09
N LYS A 92 -24.33 -9.37 -33.73
CA LYS A 92 -24.67 -10.61 -34.46
C LYS A 92 -26.16 -10.91 -34.47
N LYS A 93 -26.90 -10.55 -33.42
CA LYS A 93 -28.35 -10.76 -33.35
C LYS A 93 -29.11 -9.70 -34.14
N LEU A 94 -28.65 -8.44 -34.09
CA LEU A 94 -29.15 -7.36 -34.95
C LEU A 94 -28.99 -7.74 -36.43
N GLU A 95 -27.81 -8.18 -36.86
CA GLU A 95 -27.56 -8.64 -38.24
C GLU A 95 -28.50 -9.78 -38.70
N LYS A 96 -29.06 -10.56 -37.76
CA LYS A 96 -30.06 -11.60 -38.02
C LYS A 96 -31.50 -11.07 -38.07
N GLY A 97 -31.69 -9.76 -37.95
CA GLY A 97 -32.99 -9.09 -37.96
C GLY A 97 -33.76 -9.19 -36.65
N LYS A 98 -33.12 -9.57 -35.53
CA LYS A 98 -33.81 -9.63 -34.23
C LYS A 98 -34.13 -8.23 -33.69
N THR A 99 -35.28 -8.13 -33.03
CA THR A 99 -35.71 -6.91 -32.32
C THR A 99 -34.97 -6.73 -31.00
N ILE A 100 -35.01 -5.52 -30.42
CA ILE A 100 -34.42 -5.23 -29.11
C ILE A 100 -35.00 -6.15 -28.02
N SER A 101 -36.32 -6.38 -28.04
CA SER A 101 -37.02 -7.25 -27.09
C SER A 101 -36.52 -8.70 -27.17
N GLU A 102 -36.41 -9.26 -28.38
CA GLU A 102 -35.87 -10.62 -28.57
C GLU A 102 -34.39 -10.74 -28.17
N ILE A 103 -33.60 -9.67 -28.34
CA ILE A 103 -32.19 -9.64 -27.92
C ILE A 103 -32.08 -9.57 -26.41
N ALA A 104 -32.93 -8.77 -25.76
CA ALA A 104 -33.02 -8.66 -24.30
C ALA A 104 -33.35 -10.02 -23.68
N ASP A 105 -34.39 -10.69 -24.19
CA ASP A 105 -34.74 -12.05 -23.77
C ASP A 105 -33.62 -13.06 -24.02
N ASP A 106 -33.03 -13.07 -25.22
CA ASP A 106 -31.94 -13.99 -25.60
C ASP A 106 -30.68 -13.84 -24.74
N LEU A 107 -30.41 -12.63 -24.22
CA LEU A 107 -29.22 -12.29 -23.44
C LEU A 107 -29.52 -12.15 -21.94
N GLU A 108 -30.74 -12.50 -21.53
CA GLU A 108 -31.24 -12.38 -20.16
C GLU A 108 -30.94 -11.00 -19.56
N ASP A 109 -31.28 -9.95 -20.31
CA ASP A 109 -31.06 -8.55 -19.95
C ASP A 109 -32.30 -7.70 -20.22
N THR A 110 -32.27 -6.46 -19.77
CA THR A 110 -33.31 -5.44 -19.96
C THR A 110 -33.21 -4.80 -21.33
N GLU A 111 -34.35 -4.47 -21.93
CA GLU A 111 -34.41 -3.72 -23.20
C GLU A 111 -33.70 -2.37 -23.09
N GLU A 112 -33.81 -1.71 -21.94
CA GLU A 112 -33.13 -0.44 -21.66
C GLU A 112 -31.61 -0.58 -21.76
N ASN A 113 -31.03 -1.64 -21.17
CA ASN A 113 -29.58 -1.84 -21.23
C ASN A 113 -29.12 -2.26 -22.62
N ILE A 114 -29.89 -3.06 -23.35
CA ILE A 114 -29.59 -3.40 -24.74
C ILE A 114 -29.61 -2.14 -25.62
N ALA A 115 -30.64 -1.29 -25.49
CA ALA A 115 -30.73 -0.03 -26.22
C ALA A 115 -29.54 0.88 -25.89
N HIS A 116 -29.19 1.00 -24.61
CA HIS A 116 -28.03 1.78 -24.18
C HIS A 116 -26.72 1.30 -24.80
N LEU A 117 -26.46 -0.02 -24.81
CA LEU A 117 -25.26 -0.59 -25.42
C LEU A 117 -25.22 -0.38 -26.95
N ILE A 118 -26.38 -0.46 -27.62
CA ILE A 118 -26.47 -0.20 -29.06
C ILE A 118 -26.08 1.24 -29.38
N GLU A 119 -26.60 2.20 -28.61
CA GLU A 119 -26.29 3.63 -28.78
C GLU A 119 -24.83 3.92 -28.42
N GLN A 120 -24.37 3.47 -27.25
CA GLN A 120 -23.03 3.73 -26.74
C GLN A 120 -21.93 3.22 -27.67
N PHE A 121 -22.13 2.03 -28.27
CA PHE A 121 -21.15 1.39 -29.14
C PHE A 121 -21.48 1.50 -30.62
N HIS A 122 -22.47 2.33 -30.98
CA HIS A 122 -22.92 2.58 -32.36
C HIS A 122 -23.15 1.29 -33.16
N LEU A 123 -23.86 0.32 -32.57
CA LEU A 123 -24.06 -1.02 -33.13
C LEU A 123 -25.15 -1.09 -34.23
N HIS A 124 -25.49 0.03 -34.86
CA HIS A 124 -26.53 0.08 -35.89
C HIS A 124 -26.12 -0.68 -37.15
N ILE A 125 -27.08 -1.41 -37.73
CA ILE A 125 -26.92 -2.10 -39.01
C ILE A 125 -27.06 -1.04 -40.12
N ASN A 126 -26.16 -1.08 -41.12
CA ASN A 126 -26.29 -0.27 -42.34
C ASN A 126 -27.39 -0.79 -43.26
#